data_AF-A0A6C0J268-F1
#
_entry.id   AF-A0A6C0J268-F1
#
_cell.length_a   1.000
_cell.length_b   1.000
_cell.length_c   1.000
_cell.angle_alpha   90.00
_cell.angle_beta   90.00
_cell.angle_gamma   90.00
#
_symmetry.space_group_name_H-M   'P 1'
#
loop_
_entity.id
_entity.type
_entity.pdbx_description
1 polymer ?
#
loop_
_entity_poly.entity_id
_entity_poly.type
_entity_poly.pdbx_seq_one_letter_code
_entity_poly.pdbx_strand_id
1 'polypeptide(L)'
;METNKIYFTPYRISTITCNADIGNDINLNLNILFNHLDVTEDTKIIWAQFLKDDNDMSKGLYPKKKRKSKKDSTKKNRFDNQVTIIYKFNDVYMPNIKIFKNGNIQLTGIKDTKDTVTIVNEIIDNIKKIYNIDSSIIKDDENDVKRDKDYIINSLKYQNFKIRMINSDFKIYSNEELTEKFELKRKDVHRILISDKYNNKSSFQPGIYQGVKLQYFWNKFSDKKDGICRCPVHCYGKNNGQSIGGCKKVTGALFESGSVLITGGISLEQVDETYNYICNVLNENISEIRRTKFNLKF
;
A
#
# COMPACT_ATOMS: atom_id res chain seq x y z
N MET A 1 4.71 15.22 38.90
CA MET A 1 5.35 15.98 37.79
C MET A 1 4.79 15.43 36.51
N GLU A 2 4.07 16.24 35.72
CA GLU A 2 3.66 15.79 34.37
C GLU A 2 4.93 15.51 33.58
N THR A 3 5.13 14.26 33.17
CA THR A 3 6.27 13.85 32.37
C THR A 3 6.22 14.61 31.04
N ASN A 4 7.17 15.52 30.85
CA ASN A 4 7.28 16.34 29.64
C ASN A 4 8.00 15.58 28.51
N LYS A 5 7.73 14.28 28.40
CA LYS A 5 8.38 13.37 27.45
C LYS A 5 7.33 12.59 26.69
N ILE A 6 7.56 12.44 25.39
CA ILE A 6 6.78 11.59 24.52
C ILE A 6 7.54 10.28 24.28
N TYR A 7 6.84 9.15 24.27
CA TYR A 7 7.38 7.86 23.91
C TYR A 7 6.75 7.37 22.61
N PHE A 8 7.58 6.99 21.64
CA PHE A 8 7.15 6.55 20.32
C PHE A 8 7.40 5.06 20.17
N THR A 9 6.45 4.33 19.59
CA THR A 9 6.77 3.00 19.06
C THR A 9 7.62 3.15 17.80
N PRO A 10 8.47 2.16 17.48
CA PRO A 10 8.91 1.97 16.11
C PRO A 10 7.68 1.92 15.18
N TYR A 11 7.80 2.44 13.98
CA TYR A 11 6.73 2.25 13.00
C TYR A 11 6.71 0.79 12.54
N ARG A 12 5.51 0.32 12.22
CA ARG A 12 5.28 -1.00 11.64
C ARG A 12 4.71 -0.82 10.24
N ILE A 13 5.22 -1.58 9.28
CA ILE A 13 4.61 -1.68 7.95
C ILE A 13 3.28 -2.42 8.09
N SER A 14 2.18 -1.72 7.80
CA SER A 14 0.83 -2.29 7.83
C SER A 14 0.50 -3.03 6.53
N THR A 15 0.94 -2.48 5.39
CA THR A 15 0.79 -3.09 4.06
C THR A 15 1.69 -2.40 3.05
N ILE A 16 2.18 -3.18 2.10
CA ILE A 16 2.86 -2.76 0.88
C ILE A 16 1.95 -3.12 -0.30
N THR A 17 1.81 -2.17 -1.22
CA THR A 17 1.27 -2.40 -2.55
C THR A 17 2.41 -2.35 -3.54
N CYS A 18 2.53 -3.39 -4.36
CA CYS A 18 3.58 -3.50 -5.37
C CYS A 18 3.05 -4.14 -6.65
N ASN A 19 3.86 -4.03 -7.70
CA ASN A 19 3.67 -4.76 -8.94
C ASN A 19 4.92 -5.58 -9.24
N ALA A 20 4.73 -6.65 -10.01
CA ALA A 20 5.76 -7.35 -10.75
C ALA A 20 5.18 -7.78 -12.10
N ASP A 21 6.02 -8.12 -13.05
CA ASP A 21 5.63 -8.71 -14.33
C ASP A 21 6.13 -10.16 -14.39
N ILE A 22 5.41 -11.00 -15.15
CA ILE A 22 5.78 -12.40 -15.36
C ILE A 22 6.53 -12.66 -16.67
N GLY A 23 6.79 -11.63 -17.46
CA GLY A 23 7.41 -11.72 -18.78
C GLY A 23 7.22 -10.42 -19.55
N ASN A 24 7.77 -10.36 -20.75
CA ASN A 24 7.50 -9.28 -21.71
C ASN A 24 6.46 -9.78 -22.73
N ASP A 25 5.62 -8.87 -23.22
CA ASP A 25 4.67 -9.16 -24.32
C ASP A 25 3.79 -10.39 -24.04
N ILE A 26 3.30 -10.47 -22.80
CA ILE A 26 2.40 -11.52 -22.34
C ILE A 26 0.96 -11.10 -22.60
N ASN A 27 0.15 -12.00 -23.13
CA ASN A 27 -1.28 -11.81 -23.37
C ASN A 27 -2.06 -13.03 -22.86
N LEU A 28 -2.40 -13.02 -21.57
CA LEU A 28 -3.11 -14.09 -20.89
C LEU A 28 -4.58 -14.14 -21.28
N ASN A 29 -5.05 -15.32 -21.62
CA ASN A 29 -6.46 -15.66 -21.63
C ASN A 29 -6.94 -15.88 -20.18
N LEU A 30 -7.46 -14.81 -19.57
CA LEU A 30 -7.90 -14.79 -18.18
C LEU A 30 -9.03 -15.79 -17.88
N ASN A 31 -9.85 -16.13 -18.87
CA ASN A 31 -10.89 -17.16 -18.74
C ASN A 31 -10.26 -18.56 -18.58
N ILE A 32 -9.25 -18.88 -19.38
CA ILE A 32 -8.51 -20.14 -19.28
C ILE A 32 -7.74 -20.21 -17.96
N LEU A 33 -7.07 -19.11 -17.59
CA LEU A 33 -6.40 -19.00 -16.28
C LEU A 33 -7.40 -19.28 -15.14
N PHE A 34 -8.52 -18.56 -15.09
CA PHE A 34 -9.51 -18.73 -14.04
C PHE A 34 -10.07 -20.15 -14.00
N ASN A 35 -10.39 -20.74 -15.15
CA ASN A 35 -11.00 -22.08 -15.24
C ASN A 35 -10.05 -23.19 -14.80
N HIS A 36 -8.75 -23.07 -15.06
CA HIS A 36 -7.76 -24.10 -14.71
C HIS A 36 -6.98 -23.80 -13.43
N LEU A 37 -7.15 -22.64 -12.80
CA LEU A 37 -6.61 -22.38 -11.47
C LEU A 37 -7.20 -23.39 -10.48
N ASP A 38 -6.31 -24.11 -9.80
CA ASP A 38 -6.64 -24.97 -8.67
C ASP A 38 -6.85 -24.09 -7.44
N VAL A 39 -8.03 -24.23 -6.83
CA VAL A 39 -8.49 -23.40 -5.72
C VAL A 39 -9.15 -24.32 -4.70
N THR A 40 -8.32 -24.98 -3.91
CA THR A 40 -8.71 -25.94 -2.88
C THR A 40 -8.09 -25.57 -1.53
N GLU A 41 -8.59 -26.15 -0.44
CA GLU A 41 -8.07 -25.89 0.92
C GLU A 41 -6.61 -26.33 1.11
N ASP A 42 -6.14 -27.28 0.29
CA ASP A 42 -4.77 -27.81 0.32
C ASP A 42 -3.77 -26.93 -0.48
N THR A 43 -4.28 -25.99 -1.29
CA THR A 43 -3.45 -25.05 -2.04
C THR A 43 -3.34 -23.72 -1.29
N LYS A 44 -2.29 -22.95 -1.60
CA LYS A 44 -2.16 -21.58 -1.07
C LYS A 44 -3.14 -20.61 -1.72
N ILE A 45 -3.67 -20.92 -2.90
CA ILE A 45 -4.69 -20.11 -3.57
C ILE A 45 -6.06 -20.58 -3.09
N ILE A 46 -6.59 -19.93 -2.04
CA ILE A 46 -7.80 -20.39 -1.36
C ILE A 46 -9.10 -19.78 -1.94
N TRP A 47 -8.96 -18.74 -2.75
CA TRP A 47 -10.10 -18.07 -3.39
C TRP A 47 -9.66 -17.36 -4.67
N ALA A 48 -10.52 -17.40 -5.69
CA ALA A 48 -10.32 -16.67 -6.95
C ALA A 48 -11.63 -16.03 -7.42
N GLN A 49 -11.54 -14.91 -8.12
CA GLN A 49 -12.65 -14.20 -8.74
C GLN A 49 -12.26 -13.68 -10.13
N PHE A 50 -13.19 -13.82 -11.07
CA PHE A 50 -13.08 -13.30 -12.42
C PHE A 50 -14.43 -12.75 -12.89
N LEU A 51 -14.44 -11.55 -13.43
CA LEU A 51 -15.63 -10.92 -13.99
C LEU A 51 -15.64 -11.18 -15.50
N LYS A 52 -16.70 -11.80 -16.01
CA LYS A 52 -16.87 -12.08 -17.43
C LYS A 52 -18.30 -11.76 -17.85
N ASP A 53 -18.47 -10.91 -18.87
CA ASP A 53 -19.79 -10.58 -19.43
C ASP A 53 -20.81 -10.16 -18.35
N ASP A 54 -20.41 -9.24 -17.45
CA ASP A 54 -21.15 -8.80 -16.25
C ASP A 54 -21.44 -9.90 -15.19
N ASN A 55 -21.01 -11.15 -15.40
CA ASN A 55 -21.14 -12.25 -14.44
C ASN A 55 -19.91 -12.35 -13.52
N ASP A 56 -20.15 -12.23 -12.21
CA ASP A 56 -19.14 -12.33 -11.16
C ASP A 56 -18.94 -13.79 -10.78
N MET A 57 -17.91 -14.43 -11.35
CA MET A 57 -17.57 -15.83 -11.08
C MET A 57 -16.53 -15.91 -9.96
N SER A 58 -16.70 -16.87 -9.05
CA SER A 58 -15.75 -17.11 -7.96
C SER A 58 -15.53 -18.59 -7.69
N LYS A 59 -14.32 -18.95 -7.27
CA LYS A 59 -13.93 -20.28 -6.79
C LYS A 59 -13.41 -20.22 -5.36
N GLY A 60 -13.55 -21.31 -4.60
CA GLY A 60 -13.03 -21.44 -3.24
C GLY A 60 -13.83 -20.69 -2.18
N LEU A 61 -13.36 -20.76 -0.93
CA LEU A 61 -14.02 -20.14 0.22
C LEU A 61 -13.41 -18.77 0.54
N TYR A 62 -14.21 -17.71 0.45
CA TYR A 62 -13.75 -16.36 0.76
C TYR A 62 -13.48 -16.21 2.26
N PRO A 63 -12.23 -15.97 2.70
CA PRO A 63 -11.85 -16.07 4.12
C PRO A 63 -12.20 -14.83 4.95
N LYS A 64 -12.58 -13.71 4.30
CA LYS A 64 -12.82 -12.43 4.99
C LYS A 64 -14.32 -12.24 5.23
N LYS A 65 -14.69 -11.67 6.39
CA LYS A 65 -16.09 -11.33 6.68
C LYS A 65 -16.67 -10.46 5.55
N LYS A 66 -17.75 -10.93 4.90
CA LYS A 66 -18.48 -10.12 3.92
C LYS A 66 -19.06 -8.90 4.64
N ARG A 67 -18.60 -7.70 4.27
CA ARG A 67 -19.25 -6.46 4.73
C ARG A 67 -20.64 -6.40 4.11
N LYS A 68 -21.66 -6.05 4.90
CA LYS A 68 -22.98 -5.71 4.36
C LYS A 68 -22.79 -4.54 3.39
N SER A 69 -22.87 -4.79 2.10
CA SER A 69 -22.86 -3.73 1.09
C SER A 69 -24.08 -2.83 1.33
N LYS A 70 -23.89 -1.51 1.29
CA LYS A 70 -25.02 -0.58 1.14
C LYS A 70 -25.81 -1.00 -0.11
N LYS A 71 -27.14 -1.01 -0.01
CA LYS A 71 -28.04 -1.17 -1.17
C LYS A 71 -27.86 0.07 -2.06
N ASP A 72 -26.90 0.02 -2.97
CA ASP A 72 -26.80 1.00 -4.05
C ASP A 72 -26.93 0.27 -5.39
N SER A 73 -27.92 0.74 -6.14
CA SER A 73 -28.46 0.22 -7.41
C SER A 73 -27.71 0.72 -8.65
N THR A 74 -26.54 1.34 -8.49
CA THR A 74 -25.74 1.80 -9.63
C THR A 74 -24.82 0.69 -10.12
N LYS A 75 -24.90 0.36 -11.42
CA LYS A 75 -23.95 -0.54 -12.09
C LYS A 75 -22.54 -0.03 -11.78
N LYS A 76 -21.81 -0.77 -10.94
CA LYS A 76 -20.42 -0.46 -10.66
C LYS A 76 -19.65 -0.78 -11.95
N ASN A 77 -19.03 0.23 -12.56
CA ASN A 77 -18.01 0.03 -13.58
C ASN A 77 -16.85 -0.72 -12.93
N ARG A 78 -16.93 -2.05 -12.90
CA ARG A 78 -15.91 -2.91 -12.31
C ARG A 78 -14.84 -3.19 -13.36
N PHE A 79 -13.60 -3.13 -12.93
CA PHE A 79 -12.44 -3.40 -13.77
C PHE A 79 -12.38 -4.90 -14.09
N ASP A 80 -12.62 -5.23 -15.35
CA ASP A 80 -12.92 -6.56 -15.91
C ASP A 80 -11.69 -7.32 -16.46
N ASN A 81 -10.57 -6.64 -16.66
CA ASN A 81 -9.37 -7.22 -17.28
C ASN A 81 -8.38 -7.86 -16.28
N GLN A 82 -8.88 -8.62 -15.29
CA GLN A 82 -8.06 -9.29 -14.28
C GLN A 82 -8.71 -10.51 -13.63
N VAL A 83 -7.89 -11.49 -13.25
CA VAL A 83 -8.24 -12.50 -12.24
C VAL A 83 -7.73 -12.01 -10.88
N THR A 84 -8.58 -12.03 -9.85
CA THR A 84 -8.18 -11.71 -8.48
C THR A 84 -8.11 -12.99 -7.67
N ILE A 85 -7.02 -13.20 -6.93
CA ILE A 85 -6.86 -14.33 -6.02
C ILE A 85 -6.53 -13.87 -4.61
N ILE A 86 -6.83 -14.72 -3.63
CA ILE A 86 -6.31 -14.61 -2.26
C ILE A 86 -5.29 -15.73 -2.06
N TYR A 87 -4.07 -15.34 -1.75
CA TYR A 87 -2.97 -16.26 -1.49
C TYR A 87 -2.76 -16.35 0.03
N LYS A 88 -2.82 -17.56 0.60
CA LYS A 88 -2.72 -17.83 2.04
C LYS A 88 -1.32 -18.31 2.39
N PHE A 89 -0.58 -17.52 3.17
CA PHE A 89 0.61 -18.00 3.87
C PHE A 89 0.24 -18.64 5.22
N ASN A 90 -0.71 -18.03 5.92
CA ASN A 90 -1.28 -18.52 7.18
C ASN A 90 -2.62 -17.82 7.45
N ASP A 91 -3.28 -18.14 8.57
CA ASP A 91 -4.61 -17.62 8.91
C ASP A 91 -4.68 -16.10 9.09
N VAL A 92 -3.54 -15.44 9.31
CA VAL A 92 -3.45 -13.99 9.56
C VAL A 92 -2.85 -13.24 8.36
N TYR A 93 -2.18 -13.93 7.44
CA TYR A 93 -1.49 -13.35 6.30
C TYR A 93 -1.98 -13.92 4.97
N MET A 94 -2.92 -13.17 4.38
CA MET A 94 -3.62 -13.52 3.14
C MET A 94 -3.66 -12.32 2.16
N PRO A 95 -2.55 -11.99 1.50
CA PRO A 95 -2.51 -10.92 0.50
C PRO A 95 -3.50 -11.16 -0.65
N ASN A 96 -4.03 -10.07 -1.22
CA ASN A 96 -4.84 -10.15 -2.43
C ASN A 96 -3.98 -9.83 -3.64
N ILE A 97 -4.07 -10.66 -4.66
CA ILE A 97 -3.26 -10.59 -5.86
C ILE A 97 -4.20 -10.40 -7.06
N LYS A 98 -3.84 -9.50 -7.97
CA LYS A 98 -4.55 -9.29 -9.23
C LYS A 98 -3.61 -9.62 -10.36
N ILE A 99 -4.02 -10.54 -11.21
CA ILE A 99 -3.29 -11.00 -12.39
C ILE A 99 -3.98 -10.37 -13.59
N PHE A 100 -3.27 -9.52 -14.32
CA PHE A 100 -3.79 -8.82 -15.49
C PHE A 100 -3.44 -9.57 -16.78
N LYS A 101 -4.25 -9.34 -17.82
CA LYS A 101 -4.06 -9.95 -19.15
C LYS A 101 -2.66 -9.70 -19.71
N ASN A 102 -2.05 -8.56 -19.45
CA ASN A 102 -0.72 -8.22 -19.96
C ASN A 102 0.44 -8.88 -19.19
N GLY A 103 0.17 -9.78 -18.25
CA GLY A 103 1.19 -10.41 -17.39
C GLY A 103 1.65 -9.55 -16.21
N ASN A 104 1.11 -8.33 -16.04
CA ASN A 104 1.33 -7.58 -14.81
C ASN A 104 0.61 -8.27 -13.65
N ILE A 105 1.25 -8.29 -12.50
CA ILE A 105 0.69 -8.76 -11.24
C ILE A 105 0.73 -7.60 -10.25
N GLN A 106 -0.43 -7.23 -9.70
CA GLN A 106 -0.53 -6.31 -8.56
C GLN A 106 -0.73 -7.11 -7.27
N LEU A 107 0.13 -6.85 -6.29
CA LEU A 107 0.08 -7.50 -4.98
C LEU A 107 -0.27 -6.45 -3.91
N THR A 108 -1.29 -6.75 -3.08
CA THR A 108 -1.76 -5.87 -1.99
C THR A 108 -1.84 -6.64 -0.69
N GLY A 109 -1.57 -5.96 0.43
CA GLY A 109 -1.54 -6.61 1.74
C GLY A 109 -0.20 -7.26 2.05
N ILE A 110 0.84 -7.02 1.24
CA ILE A 110 2.19 -7.57 1.42
C ILE A 110 2.84 -6.94 2.66
N LYS A 111 3.55 -7.73 3.45
CA LYS A 111 4.29 -7.25 4.63
C LYS A 111 5.80 -7.26 4.41
N ASP A 112 6.31 -8.28 3.73
CA ASP A 112 7.70 -8.38 3.28
C ASP A 112 7.74 -8.50 1.75
N THR A 113 8.55 -7.68 1.11
CA THR A 113 8.73 -7.71 -0.35
C THR A 113 9.30 -9.03 -0.86
N LYS A 114 10.01 -9.81 -0.03
CA LYS A 114 10.53 -11.13 -0.40
C LYS A 114 9.43 -12.13 -0.72
N ASP A 115 8.27 -12.03 -0.06
CA ASP A 115 7.12 -12.90 -0.30
C ASP A 115 6.60 -12.79 -1.74
N THR A 116 6.83 -11.64 -2.39
CA THR A 116 6.34 -11.38 -3.74
C THR A 116 6.97 -12.31 -4.77
N VAL A 117 8.25 -12.70 -4.57
CA VAL A 117 8.94 -13.64 -5.44
C VAL A 117 8.28 -15.01 -5.37
N THR A 118 8.00 -15.50 -4.16
CA THR A 118 7.31 -16.78 -3.94
C THR A 118 5.93 -16.80 -4.59
N ILE A 119 5.11 -15.77 -4.35
CA ILE A 119 3.75 -15.68 -4.90
C ILE A 119 3.77 -15.67 -6.42
N VAL A 120 4.62 -14.82 -7.01
CA VAL A 120 4.66 -14.64 -8.47
C VAL A 120 5.23 -15.88 -9.17
N ASN A 121 6.25 -16.52 -8.60
CA ASN A 121 6.79 -17.76 -9.15
C ASN A 121 5.75 -18.90 -9.09
N GLU A 122 4.98 -19.01 -8.01
CA GLU A 122 3.90 -20.00 -7.92
C GLU A 122 2.79 -19.72 -8.96
N ILE A 123 2.50 -18.45 -9.25
CA ILE A 123 1.59 -18.07 -10.35
C ILE A 123 2.19 -18.44 -11.72
N ILE A 124 3.48 -18.19 -11.95
CA ILE A 124 4.19 -18.56 -13.17
C ILE A 124 4.12 -20.09 -13.37
N ASP A 125 4.38 -20.87 -12.33
CA ASP A 125 4.34 -22.33 -12.39
C ASP A 125 2.93 -22.85 -12.70
N ASN A 126 1.89 -22.23 -12.14
CA ASN A 126 0.52 -22.53 -12.50
C ASN A 126 0.23 -22.22 -13.97
N ILE A 127 0.67 -21.06 -14.48
CA ILE A 127 0.53 -20.71 -15.90
C ILE A 127 1.24 -21.72 -16.80
N LYS A 128 2.47 -22.15 -16.45
CA LYS A 128 3.22 -23.18 -17.19
C LYS A 128 2.49 -24.52 -17.22
N LYS A 129 1.93 -24.96 -16.08
CA LYS A 129 1.11 -26.17 -16.00
C LYS A 129 -0.13 -26.06 -16.89
N ILE A 130 -0.84 -24.93 -16.83
CA ILE A 130 -2.03 -24.71 -17.65
C ILE A 130 -1.64 -24.66 -19.13
N TYR A 131 -0.53 -24.04 -19.51
CA TYR A 131 -0.07 -24.01 -20.90
C TYR A 131 0.16 -25.42 -21.48
N ASN A 132 0.62 -26.38 -20.67
CA ASN A 132 0.75 -27.77 -21.09
C ASN A 132 -0.60 -28.48 -21.31
N ILE A 133 -1.68 -27.99 -20.69
CA ILE A 133 -3.05 -28.50 -20.85
C ILE A 133 -3.75 -27.78 -22.01
N ASP A 134 -3.64 -26.45 -22.04
CA ASP A 134 -4.25 -25.55 -23.00
C ASP A 134 -3.27 -24.40 -23.32
N SER A 135 -2.54 -24.57 -24.42
CA SER A 135 -1.56 -23.59 -24.91
C SER A 135 -2.18 -22.21 -25.24
N SER A 136 -3.50 -22.13 -25.43
CA SER A 136 -4.19 -20.87 -25.71
C SER A 136 -4.35 -19.97 -24.48
N ILE A 137 -3.85 -20.39 -23.30
CA ILE A 137 -3.69 -19.52 -22.14
C ILE A 137 -2.81 -18.30 -22.44
N ILE A 138 -1.82 -18.41 -23.32
CA ILE A 138 -1.04 -17.28 -23.80
C ILE A 138 -1.38 -17.10 -25.27
N LYS A 139 -1.98 -15.95 -25.60
CA LYS A 139 -2.30 -15.60 -26.97
C LYS A 139 -1.05 -14.98 -27.63
N ASP A 140 -0.71 -15.50 -28.80
CA ASP A 140 0.10 -14.75 -29.76
C ASP A 140 -0.82 -13.85 -30.59
N ASP A 141 -0.30 -12.72 -31.06
CA ASP A 141 -1.05 -11.88 -31.98
C ASP A 141 -1.24 -12.63 -33.31
N GLU A 142 -2.39 -12.52 -33.96
CA GLU A 142 -2.72 -13.32 -35.15
C GLU A 142 -1.78 -13.00 -36.34
N ASN A 143 -1.15 -11.82 -36.31
CA ASN A 143 -0.19 -11.35 -37.29
C ASN A 143 1.27 -11.67 -36.94
N ASP A 144 1.53 -12.18 -35.74
CA ASP A 144 2.88 -12.53 -35.29
C ASP A 144 3.20 -14.00 -35.59
N VAL A 145 4.48 -14.27 -35.85
CA VAL A 145 4.99 -15.65 -35.92
C VAL A 145 4.72 -16.32 -34.58
N LYS A 146 3.95 -17.41 -34.58
CA LYS A 146 3.68 -18.21 -33.37
C LYS A 146 5.00 -18.46 -32.64
N ARG A 147 5.06 -18.02 -31.39
CA ARG A 147 6.26 -18.20 -30.58
C ARG A 147 6.44 -19.68 -30.29
N ASP A 148 7.68 -20.14 -30.37
CA ASP A 148 8.02 -21.51 -29.99
C ASP A 148 7.64 -21.77 -28.53
N LYS A 149 7.18 -23.00 -28.23
CA LYS A 149 6.73 -23.38 -26.89
C LYS A 149 7.82 -23.17 -25.85
N ASP A 150 9.04 -23.62 -26.14
CA ASP A 150 10.15 -23.53 -25.19
C ASP A 150 10.54 -22.06 -25.00
N TYR A 151 10.45 -21.26 -26.05
CA TYR A 151 10.63 -19.81 -25.94
C TYR A 151 9.61 -19.17 -24.97
N ILE A 152 8.31 -19.44 -25.13
CA ILE A 152 7.26 -18.88 -24.26
C ILE A 152 7.51 -19.29 -22.81
N ILE A 153 7.69 -20.58 -22.54
CA ILE A 153 7.84 -21.09 -21.17
C ILE A 153 9.11 -20.55 -20.51
N ASN A 154 10.21 -20.46 -21.24
CA ASN A 154 11.48 -19.92 -20.73
C ASN A 154 11.46 -18.39 -20.59
N SER A 155 10.59 -17.69 -21.32
CA SER A 155 10.41 -16.24 -21.18
C SER A 155 9.68 -15.85 -19.89
N LEU A 156 8.90 -16.77 -19.30
CA LEU A 156 8.15 -16.50 -18.07
C LEU A 156 9.06 -16.45 -16.85
N LYS A 157 9.18 -15.27 -16.25
CA LYS A 157 10.02 -15.02 -15.07
C LYS A 157 9.53 -13.82 -14.27
N TYR A 158 9.81 -13.82 -12.97
CA TYR A 158 9.62 -12.64 -12.13
C TYR A 158 10.54 -11.49 -12.58
N GLN A 159 9.95 -10.34 -12.90
CA GLN A 159 10.72 -9.15 -13.29
C GLN A 159 9.95 -7.85 -13.01
N ASN A 160 10.59 -6.71 -13.27
CA ASN A 160 9.99 -5.36 -13.17
C ASN A 160 9.30 -5.06 -11.82
N PHE A 161 9.87 -5.60 -10.73
CA PHE A 161 9.33 -5.36 -9.39
C PHE A 161 9.32 -3.88 -9.05
N LYS A 162 8.18 -3.38 -8.58
CA LYS A 162 8.01 -1.98 -8.20
C LYS A 162 7.06 -1.81 -7.03
N ILE A 163 7.55 -1.20 -5.95
CA ILE A 163 6.70 -0.72 -4.86
C ILE A 163 5.90 0.49 -5.35
N ARG A 164 4.59 0.46 -5.13
CA ARG A 164 3.65 1.55 -5.48
C ARG A 164 3.23 2.37 -4.27
N MET A 165 3.17 1.74 -3.10
CA MET A 165 2.80 2.40 -1.85
C MET A 165 3.21 1.56 -0.65
N ILE A 166 3.74 2.21 0.37
CA ILE A 166 3.97 1.67 1.70
C ILE A 166 3.03 2.42 2.65
N ASN A 167 2.27 1.65 3.44
CA ASN A 167 1.52 2.17 4.56
C ASN A 167 2.18 1.66 5.84
N SER A 168 2.51 2.57 6.75
CA SER A 168 3.00 2.24 8.08
C SER A 168 2.24 3.00 9.15
N ASP A 169 2.24 2.43 10.35
CA ASP A 169 1.62 3.05 11.51
C ASP A 169 2.54 2.99 12.73
N PHE A 170 2.45 4.01 13.58
CA PHE A 170 3.09 4.02 14.89
C PHE A 170 2.17 4.69 15.92
N LYS A 171 2.51 4.52 17.19
CA LYS A 171 1.74 5.06 18.31
C LYS A 171 2.62 5.89 19.23
N ILE A 172 1.95 6.78 19.95
CA ILE A 172 2.55 7.77 20.82
C ILE A 172 1.97 7.62 22.22
N TYR A 173 2.84 7.66 23.23
CA TYR A 173 2.53 7.40 24.62
C TYR A 173 3.12 8.45 25.56
N SER A 174 2.50 8.60 26.72
CA SER A 174 2.89 9.53 27.79
C SER A 174 3.87 8.90 28.79
N ASN A 175 4.06 7.58 28.72
CA ASN A 175 4.88 6.79 29.62
C ASN A 175 5.71 5.74 28.88
N GLU A 176 6.80 5.30 29.52
CA GLU A 176 7.81 4.42 28.94
C GLU A 176 7.28 3.01 28.71
N GLU A 177 6.33 2.55 29.53
CA GLU A 177 5.70 1.24 29.41
C GLU A 177 4.72 1.13 28.22
N LEU A 178 4.50 2.23 27.49
CA LEU A 178 3.65 2.29 26.30
C LEU A 178 2.19 1.86 26.56
N THR A 179 1.67 2.25 27.73
CA THR A 179 0.30 1.90 28.16
C THR A 179 -0.65 3.10 28.16
N GLU A 180 -0.17 4.30 28.49
CA GLU A 180 -0.94 5.54 28.51
C GLU A 180 -0.75 6.31 27.20
N LYS A 181 -1.80 6.37 26.37
CA LYS A 181 -1.77 7.10 25.09
C LYS A 181 -1.48 8.59 25.32
N PHE A 182 -0.69 9.17 24.42
CA PHE A 182 -0.52 10.62 24.35
C PHE A 182 -1.59 11.20 23.43
N GLU A 183 -2.56 11.93 24.00
CA GLU A 183 -3.64 12.53 23.21
C GLU A 183 -3.20 13.87 22.60
N LEU A 184 -3.33 13.98 21.28
CA LEU A 184 -2.92 15.16 20.52
C LEU A 184 -4.05 16.20 20.41
N LYS A 185 -3.75 17.44 20.77
CA LYS A 185 -4.55 18.61 20.38
C LYS A 185 -4.34 18.89 18.88
N ARG A 186 -5.12 18.20 18.05
CA ARG A 186 -5.03 18.25 16.57
C ARG A 186 -4.99 19.66 15.98
N LYS A 187 -5.78 20.60 16.52
CA LYS A 187 -5.79 22.00 16.08
C LYS A 187 -4.42 22.66 16.29
N ASP A 188 -3.78 22.40 17.44
CA ASP A 188 -2.48 22.97 17.78
C ASP A 188 -1.36 22.31 16.98
N VAL A 189 -1.41 20.98 16.81
CA VAL A 189 -0.50 20.26 15.90
C VAL A 189 -0.56 20.83 14.48
N HIS A 190 -1.76 21.07 13.94
CA HIS A 190 -1.91 21.68 12.62
C HIS A 190 -1.30 23.10 12.57
N ARG A 191 -1.59 23.94 13.58
CA ARG A 191 -1.05 25.31 13.67
C ARG A 191 0.47 25.33 13.72
N ILE A 192 1.07 24.43 14.50
CA ILE A 192 2.53 24.27 14.59
C ILE A 192 3.11 23.91 13.22
N LEU A 193 2.56 22.91 12.54
CA LEU A 193 3.08 22.46 11.24
C LEU A 193 3.07 23.57 10.17
N ILE A 194 2.08 24.47 10.18
CA ILE A 194 1.99 25.58 9.22
C ILE A 194 2.66 26.88 9.71
N SER A 195 3.19 26.91 10.93
CA SER A 195 3.87 28.09 11.47
C SER A 195 5.18 28.38 10.74
N ASP A 196 5.70 29.60 10.87
CA ASP A 196 6.96 30.01 10.21
C ASP A 196 8.15 29.12 10.59
N LYS A 197 8.14 28.51 11.78
CA LYS A 197 9.19 27.58 12.24
C LYS A 197 9.29 26.33 11.35
N TYR A 198 8.16 25.74 10.97
CA TYR A 198 8.12 24.45 10.25
C TYR A 198 7.69 24.57 8.79
N ASN A 199 6.85 25.55 8.48
CA ASN A 199 6.40 25.93 7.13
C ASN A 199 6.00 24.72 6.26
N ASN A 200 5.40 23.70 6.87
CA ASN A 200 4.94 22.52 6.15
C ASN A 200 3.58 22.74 5.51
N LYS A 201 3.32 22.01 4.43
CA LYS A 201 1.96 21.86 3.93
C LYS A 201 1.19 20.91 4.85
N SER A 202 0.21 21.44 5.56
CA SER A 202 -0.67 20.69 6.44
C SER A 202 -2.14 21.07 6.21
N SER A 203 -3.06 20.12 6.38
CA SER A 203 -4.50 20.36 6.28
C SER A 203 -5.23 19.67 7.42
N PHE A 204 -6.19 20.37 8.03
CA PHE A 204 -7.02 19.84 9.10
C PHE A 204 -8.48 20.26 8.89
N GLN A 205 -9.31 19.31 8.47
CA GLN A 205 -10.75 19.49 8.23
C GLN A 205 -11.50 18.36 8.94
N PRO A 206 -11.73 18.46 10.27
CA PRO A 206 -12.22 17.34 11.10
C PRO A 206 -13.60 16.80 10.69
N GLY A 207 -14.42 17.61 10.02
CA GLY A 207 -15.70 17.16 9.45
C GLY A 207 -15.57 16.25 8.22
N ILE A 208 -14.41 16.24 7.56
CA ILE A 208 -14.12 15.43 6.36
C ILE A 208 -13.15 14.31 6.69
N TYR A 209 -12.10 14.61 7.46
CA TYR A 209 -11.07 13.66 7.83
C TYR A 209 -10.59 13.93 9.25
N GLN A 210 -10.57 12.89 10.09
CA GLN A 210 -10.30 13.03 11.52
C GLN A 210 -8.83 13.34 11.85
N GLY A 211 -7.87 12.99 11.00
CA GLY A 211 -6.45 13.25 11.26
C GLY A 211 -6.00 14.64 10.80
N VAL A 212 -4.95 15.17 11.44
CA VAL A 212 -4.15 16.26 10.87
C VAL A 212 -3.29 15.66 9.78
N LYS A 213 -3.40 16.18 8.56
CA LYS A 213 -2.68 15.66 7.40
C LYS A 213 -1.46 16.52 7.09
N LEU A 214 -0.28 16.02 7.44
CA LEU A 214 1.02 16.52 6.98
C LEU A 214 1.31 16.01 5.56
N GLN A 215 1.73 16.90 4.67
CA GLN A 215 2.27 16.57 3.36
C GLN A 215 3.79 16.77 3.40
N TYR A 216 4.53 15.70 3.64
CA TYR A 216 5.99 15.69 3.69
C TYR A 216 6.55 15.52 2.27
N PHE A 217 7.21 16.55 1.73
CA PHE A 217 7.83 16.51 0.40
C PHE A 217 9.26 16.00 0.51
N TRP A 218 9.44 14.72 0.24
CA TRP A 218 10.73 14.04 0.28
C TRP A 218 11.48 14.17 -1.05
N ASN A 219 12.78 14.44 -0.99
CA ASN A 219 13.70 14.35 -2.13
C ASN A 219 15.09 14.01 -1.61
N LYS A 220 15.78 13.06 -2.26
CA LYS A 220 17.12 12.63 -1.87
C LYS A 220 18.14 13.77 -1.93
N PHE A 221 17.97 14.69 -2.87
CA PHE A 221 18.84 15.84 -3.10
C PHE A 221 18.47 17.08 -2.26
N SER A 222 17.53 16.96 -1.32
CA SER A 222 17.21 18.07 -0.41
C SER A 222 18.24 18.17 0.69
N ASP A 223 18.88 19.33 0.84
CA ASP A 223 19.84 19.62 1.92
C ASP A 223 19.19 19.55 3.31
N LYS A 224 17.89 19.80 3.38
CA LYS A 224 17.10 19.76 4.62
C LYS A 224 16.03 18.67 4.53
N LYS A 225 15.92 17.86 5.58
CA LYS A 225 14.93 16.78 5.72
C LYS A 225 13.69 17.20 6.51
N ASP A 226 13.20 18.40 6.24
CA ASP A 226 12.08 19.03 6.95
C ASP A 226 10.73 18.92 6.22
N GLY A 227 10.67 18.14 5.14
CA GLY A 227 9.42 17.90 4.41
C GLY A 227 8.93 19.06 3.56
N ILE A 228 9.75 20.09 3.35
CA ILE A 228 9.43 21.25 2.50
C ILE A 228 9.98 21.02 1.08
N CYS A 229 9.13 21.27 0.08
CA CYS A 229 9.56 21.25 -1.30
C CYS A 229 10.36 22.52 -1.65
N ARG A 230 11.62 22.34 -2.04
CA ARG A 230 12.52 23.41 -2.52
C ARG A 230 12.92 23.24 -3.98
N CYS A 231 12.07 22.58 -4.75
CA CYS A 231 12.34 22.38 -6.18
C CYS A 231 12.36 23.74 -6.89
N PRO A 232 13.30 23.94 -7.85
CA PRO A 232 13.37 25.19 -8.62
C PRO A 232 12.16 25.37 -9.55
N VAL A 233 11.45 24.27 -9.83
CA VAL A 233 10.21 24.23 -10.59
C VAL A 233 9.05 23.83 -9.70
N HIS A 234 7.83 24.22 -10.10
CA HIS A 234 6.62 23.81 -9.40
C HIS A 234 6.52 22.29 -9.32
N CYS A 235 6.36 21.77 -8.10
CA CYS A 235 6.37 20.33 -7.84
C CYS A 235 5.15 19.90 -7.01
N TYR A 236 4.43 18.90 -7.53
CA TYR A 236 3.25 18.31 -6.90
C TYR A 236 3.53 17.14 -5.95
N GLY A 237 4.79 16.68 -5.90
CA GLY A 237 5.18 15.53 -5.08
C GLY A 237 4.73 14.17 -5.65
N LYS A 238 4.55 14.07 -6.96
CA LYS A 238 4.07 12.83 -7.63
C LYS A 238 5.21 11.93 -8.14
N ASN A 239 6.45 12.40 -8.07
CA ASN A 239 7.64 11.71 -8.56
C ASN A 239 8.22 10.77 -7.48
N ASN A 240 9.40 10.20 -7.71
CA ASN A 240 10.05 9.25 -6.80
C ASN A 240 11.08 9.86 -5.85
N GLY A 241 11.35 11.17 -5.92
CA GLY A 241 12.34 11.88 -5.11
C GLY A 241 13.79 11.66 -5.52
N GLN A 242 14.04 11.12 -6.72
CA GLN A 242 15.37 10.78 -7.24
C GLN A 242 15.86 11.75 -8.34
N SER A 243 15.32 12.97 -8.39
CA SER A 243 15.81 14.02 -9.29
C SER A 243 15.51 15.42 -8.76
N ILE A 244 16.27 16.43 -9.21
CA ILE A 244 15.93 17.84 -9.00
C ILE A 244 14.57 18.13 -9.64
N GLY A 245 13.68 18.83 -8.93
CA GLY A 245 12.29 19.01 -9.40
C GLY A 245 11.36 17.82 -9.10
N GLY A 246 11.90 16.73 -8.56
CA GLY A 246 11.25 15.42 -8.55
C GLY A 246 10.76 14.93 -7.19
N CYS A 247 10.26 15.76 -6.26
CA CYS A 247 9.87 15.27 -4.93
C CYS A 247 8.83 14.14 -4.96
N LYS A 248 8.90 13.28 -3.95
CA LYS A 248 7.84 12.36 -3.55
C LYS A 248 7.11 12.94 -2.35
N LYS A 249 5.78 13.11 -2.44
CA LYS A 249 4.95 13.48 -1.29
C LYS A 249 4.56 12.24 -0.51
N VAL A 250 4.97 12.21 0.74
CA VAL A 250 4.56 11.24 1.77
C VAL A 250 3.56 11.94 2.68
N THR A 251 2.51 11.24 3.08
CA THR A 251 1.47 11.79 3.95
C THR A 251 1.60 11.22 5.34
N GLY A 252 1.73 12.09 6.35
CA GLY A 252 1.54 11.73 7.76
C GLY A 252 0.13 12.15 8.20
N ALA A 253 -0.67 11.21 8.68
CA ALA A 253 -1.98 11.48 9.28
C ALA A 253 -1.92 11.25 10.78
N LEU A 254 -1.98 12.34 11.55
CA LEU A 254 -1.84 12.35 13.00
C LEU A 254 -3.23 12.41 13.63
N PHE A 255 -3.59 11.41 14.44
CA PHE A 255 -4.91 11.30 15.06
C PHE A 255 -4.87 11.73 16.52
N GLU A 256 -6.03 12.15 17.03
CA GLU A 256 -6.18 12.57 18.44
C GLU A 256 -5.71 11.51 19.44
N SER A 257 -5.90 10.24 19.11
CA SER A 257 -5.54 9.11 19.97
C SER A 257 -4.04 8.87 20.14
N GLY A 258 -3.18 9.69 19.51
CA GLY A 258 -1.74 9.44 19.43
C GLY A 258 -1.35 8.35 18.41
N SER A 259 -2.30 7.88 17.61
CA SER A 259 -1.98 7.03 16.46
C SER A 259 -1.52 7.90 15.30
N VAL A 260 -0.52 7.46 14.54
CA VAL A 260 -0.05 8.13 13.34
C VAL A 260 0.05 7.13 12.19
N LEU A 261 -0.53 7.48 11.04
CA LEU A 261 -0.41 6.73 9.79
C LEU A 261 0.54 7.47 8.84
N ILE A 262 1.54 6.77 8.31
CA ILE A 262 2.38 7.26 7.21
C ILE A 262 2.02 6.49 5.94
N THR A 263 1.73 7.20 4.86
CA THR A 263 1.30 6.59 3.59
C THR A 263 1.83 7.36 2.38
N GLY A 264 1.79 6.73 1.22
CA GLY A 264 2.18 7.30 -0.05
C GLY A 264 3.66 7.13 -0.39
N GLY A 265 4.53 6.79 0.58
CA GLY A 265 5.93 6.43 0.34
C GLY A 265 6.07 5.21 -0.58
N ILE A 266 7.16 5.14 -1.33
CA ILE A 266 7.50 4.03 -2.26
C ILE A 266 8.89 3.44 -1.99
N SER A 267 9.55 3.85 -0.91
CA SER A 267 10.80 3.32 -0.38
C SER A 267 10.79 3.45 1.15
N LEU A 268 11.61 2.65 1.84
CA LEU A 268 11.72 2.73 3.30
C LEU A 268 12.33 4.07 3.76
N GLU A 269 13.34 4.57 3.06
CA GLU A 269 13.97 5.87 3.34
C GLU A 269 12.95 7.02 3.42
N GLN A 270 11.97 7.04 2.51
CA GLN A 270 10.87 8.01 2.52
C GLN A 270 9.98 7.90 3.76
N VAL A 271 9.73 6.68 4.24
CA VAL A 271 8.94 6.41 5.43
C VAL A 271 9.73 6.77 6.68
N ASP A 272 11.01 6.38 6.74
CA ASP A 272 11.95 6.64 7.84
C ASP A 272 12.10 8.15 8.08
N GLU A 273 12.41 8.93 7.04
CA GLU A 273 12.56 10.38 7.18
C GLU A 273 11.26 11.07 7.60
N THR A 274 10.12 10.61 7.08
CA THR A 274 8.80 11.15 7.49
C THR A 274 8.49 10.82 8.95
N TYR A 275 8.79 9.60 9.39
CA TYR A 275 8.63 9.16 10.78
C TYR A 275 9.50 10.00 11.72
N ASN A 276 10.80 10.10 11.44
CA ASN A 276 11.75 10.86 12.25
C ASN A 276 11.35 12.34 12.33
N TYR A 277 10.94 12.93 11.20
CA TYR A 277 10.47 14.31 11.17
C TYR A 277 9.25 14.52 12.08
N ILE A 278 8.24 13.65 11.98
CA ILE A 278 7.04 13.75 12.83
C ILE A 278 7.43 13.60 14.31
N CYS A 279 8.27 12.64 14.67
CA CYS A 279 8.74 12.46 16.05
C CYS A 279 9.44 13.72 16.58
N ASN A 280 10.31 14.33 15.79
CA ASN A 280 11.02 15.55 16.17
C ASN A 280 10.07 16.72 16.38
N VAL A 281 9.16 16.98 15.44
CA VAL A 281 8.14 18.04 15.59
C VAL A 281 7.31 17.81 16.84
N LEU A 282 6.84 16.59 17.11
CA LEU A 282 6.00 16.37 18.29
C LEU A 282 6.78 16.52 19.60
N ASN A 283 8.04 16.06 19.66
CA ASN A 283 8.90 16.23 20.82
C ASN A 283 9.18 17.71 21.13
N GLU A 284 9.53 18.49 20.10
CA GLU A 284 9.91 19.90 20.27
C GLU A 284 8.76 20.79 20.76
N ASN A 285 7.51 20.37 20.58
CA ASN A 285 6.34 21.18 20.93
C ASN A 285 5.39 20.45 21.90
N ILE A 286 5.89 19.49 22.69
CA ILE A 286 5.08 18.63 23.57
C ILE A 286 4.10 19.40 24.45
N SER A 287 4.53 20.53 25.02
CA SER A 287 3.75 21.36 25.95
C SER A 287 2.51 21.96 25.29
N GLU A 288 2.57 22.29 23.99
CA GLU A 288 1.48 22.89 23.25
C GLU A 288 0.47 21.86 22.75
N ILE A 289 0.96 20.67 22.37
CA ILE A 289 0.16 19.66 21.67
C ILE A 289 -0.49 18.64 22.60
N ARG A 290 -0.10 18.56 23.87
CA ARG A 290 -0.71 17.62 24.83
C ARG A 290 -2.12 18.03 25.18
N ARG A 291 -3.09 17.12 25.05
CA ARG A 291 -4.43 17.33 25.61
C ARG A 291 -4.39 17.16 27.12
N THR A 292 -4.85 18.16 27.86
CA THR A 292 -5.08 18.06 29.29
C THR A 292 -6.32 17.22 29.54
N LYS A 293 -6.20 16.21 30.41
CA LYS A 293 -7.35 15.48 30.93
C LYS A 293 -8.06 16.38 31.94
N PHE A 294 -9.20 16.96 31.56
CA PHE A 294 -10.07 17.58 32.54
C PHE A 294 -10.71 16.45 33.36
N ASN A 295 -10.26 16.29 34.61
CA ASN A 295 -10.99 15.49 35.58
C ASN A 295 -12.27 16.25 35.93
N LEU A 296 -13.34 15.99 35.19
CA LEU A 296 -14.69 16.26 35.67
C LEU A 296 -14.94 15.31 36.84
N LYS A 297 -14.59 15.75 38.04
CA LYS A 297 -15.14 15.18 39.27
C LYS A 297 -16.62 15.57 39.28
N PHE A 298 -17.49 14.63 38.93
CA PHE A 298 -18.89 14.68 39.33
C PHE A 298 -19.00 14.18 40.76
#